data_AF-A0AAW2JB48-F1
#
_entry.id   AF-A0AAW2JB48-F1
#
_cell.length_a   1.000
_cell.length_b   1.000
_cell.length_c   1.000
_cell.angle_alpha   90.00
_cell.angle_beta   90.00
_cell.angle_gamma   90.00
#
_symmetry.space_group_name_H-M   'P 1'
#
loop_
_entity.id
_entity.type
_entity.pdbx_description
1 polymer ?
#
loop_
_entity_poly.entity_id
_entity_poly.type
_entity_poly.pdbx_seq_one_letter_code
_entity_poly.pdbx_strand_id
1 'polypeptide(L)' 'MVRIDYAPWGTNPPHTHPRATEILTVLEGSLQVGFVTSNPDNSLITKTLQKGDVFVFPVGLIHFQRNVGTGNAVA' A
#
# COMPACT_ATOMS: atom_id res chain seq x y z
N MET A 1 8.92 -11.30 5.48
CA MET A 1 8.42 -10.14 6.26
C MET A 1 9.30 -8.96 5.92
N VAL A 2 8.68 -7.81 5.63
CA VAL A 2 9.35 -6.56 5.28
C VAL A 2 8.74 -5.47 6.16
N ARG A 3 9.51 -4.43 6.45
CA ARG A 3 9.07 -3.21 7.13
C ARG A 3 9.37 -2.03 6.22
N ILE A 4 8.44 -1.08 6.14
CA ILE A 4 8.61 0.16 5.39
C ILE A 4 8.28 1.35 6.29
N ASP A 5 9.23 2.27 6.39
CA ASP A 5 9.10 3.53 7.10
C ASP A 5 8.96 4.68 6.09
N TYR A 6 7.91 5.49 6.25
CA TYR A 6 7.57 6.58 5.34
C TYR A 6 7.73 7.92 6.05
N ALA A 7 8.57 8.81 5.50
CA ALA A 7 8.55 10.22 5.86
C ALA A 7 7.19 10.86 5.48
N PRO A 8 6.85 12.07 5.98
CA PRO A 8 5.65 12.77 5.55
C PRO A 8 5.65 12.92 4.02
N TRP A 9 4.52 12.59 3.39
CA TRP A 9 4.37 12.54 1.92
C TRP A 9 5.23 11.52 1.17
N GLY A 10 6.00 10.69 1.88
CA GLY A 10 6.80 9.60 1.31
C GLY A 10 5.95 8.57 0.58
N THR A 11 6.52 7.98 -0.47
CA THR A 11 5.85 6.98 -1.30
C THR A 11 6.68 5.71 -1.40
N ASN A 12 6.00 4.57 -1.45
CA ASN A 12 6.52 3.38 -2.08
C ASN A 12 5.84 3.32 -3.47
N PRO A 13 6.57 3.64 -4.55
CA PRO A 13 6.00 3.89 -5.86
C PRO A 13 5.31 2.63 -6.45
N PRO A 14 4.54 2.77 -7.53
CA PRO A 14 3.91 1.64 -8.19
C PRO A 14 4.90 0.49 -8.50
N HIS A 15 4.65 -0.69 -7.95
CA HIS A 15 5.48 -1.89 -8.10
C HIS A 15 4.64 -3.18 -8.08
N THR A 16 5.27 -4.33 -8.29
CA THR A 16 4.63 -5.66 -8.28
C THR A 16 5.46 -6.67 -7.50
N HIS A 17 4.79 -7.72 -7.03
CA HIS A 17 5.42 -8.94 -6.54
C HIS A 17 5.07 -10.10 -7.48
N PRO A 18 6.00 -10.63 -8.29
CA PRO A 18 5.67 -11.58 -9.36
C PRO A 18 5.28 -12.97 -8.86
N ARG A 19 5.47 -13.28 -7.58
CA ARG A 19 5.32 -14.63 -7.02
C ARG A 19 4.63 -14.69 -5.65
N ALA A 20 4.11 -13.56 -5.14
CA ALA A 20 3.49 -13.51 -3.82
C ALA A 20 2.38 -12.47 -3.74
N THR A 21 1.35 -12.78 -2.95
CA THR A 21 0.38 -11.81 -2.42
C THR A 21 1.03 -11.09 -1.23
N GLU A 22 0.79 -9.79 -1.10
CA GLU A 22 1.21 -9.01 0.07
C GLU A 22 0.02 -8.75 1.00
N ILE A 23 0.25 -8.88 2.31
CA ILE A 23 -0.64 -8.39 3.35
C ILE A 23 0.11 -7.30 4.12
N LEU A 24 -0.46 -6.09 4.14
CA LEU A 24 0.14 -4.91 4.77
C LEU A 24 -0.71 -4.52 5.98
N THR A 25 -0.05 -4.27 7.12
CA THR A 25 -0.68 -3.77 8.34
C THR A 25 -0.05 -2.44 8.71
N VAL A 26 -0.85 -1.40 8.95
CA VAL A 26 -0.29 -0.11 9.40
C VAL A 26 0.02 -0.19 10.89
N LEU A 27 1.29 -0.02 11.25
CA LEU A 27 1.73 0.00 12.65
C LEU A 27 1.68 1.41 13.25
N GLU A 28 1.85 2.44 12.42
CA GLU A 28 1.82 3.85 12.80
C GLU A 28 1.44 4.75 11.62
N GLY A 29 0.82 5.90 11.89
CA GLY A 29 0.49 6.90 10.88
C GLY A 29 -0.73 6.56 10.03
N SER A 30 -0.77 7.13 8.81
CA SER A 30 -1.88 7.03 7.86
C SER A 30 -1.33 6.84 6.45
N LEU A 31 -1.72 5.75 5.79
CA LEU A 31 -1.27 5.39 4.45
C LEU A 31 -2.44 5.33 3.48
N GLN A 32 -2.38 6.10 2.40
CA GLN A 32 -3.17 5.81 1.21
C GLN A 32 -2.51 4.66 0.47
N VAL A 33 -3.25 3.58 0.25
CA VAL A 33 -2.80 2.42 -0.50
C VAL A 33 -3.72 2.15 -1.67
N GLY A 34 -3.24 1.39 -2.65
CA GLY A 34 -4.11 0.89 -3.70
C GLY A 34 -3.42 -0.06 -4.66
N PHE A 35 -4.22 -0.77 -5.43
CA PHE A 35 -3.78 -1.60 -6.55
C PHE A 35 -4.70 -1.42 -7.76
N VAL A 36 -4.18 -1.76 -8.93
CA VAL A 36 -4.94 -1.75 -10.18
C VAL A 36 -5.32 -3.19 -10.54
N THR A 37 -6.60 -3.42 -10.86
CA THR A 37 -7.07 -4.73 -11.33
C THR A 37 -6.50 -5.05 -12.72
N SER A 38 -6.57 -6.30 -13.14
CA SER A 38 -6.14 -6.71 -14.48
C SER A 38 -7.15 -6.31 -15.57
N ASN A 39 -6.74 -6.47 -16.82
CA ASN A 39 -7.59 -6.41 -18.00
C ASN A 39 -8.89 -7.24 -17.82
N PRO A 40 -10.06 -6.78 -18.28
CA PRO A 40 -10.28 -5.57 -19.10
C PRO A 40 -10.34 -4.25 -18.34
N ASP A 41 -10.72 -4.26 -17.07
CA ASP A 41 -11.19 -3.04 -16.41
C ASP A 41 -10.08 -2.09 -15.99
N ASN A 42 -8.89 -2.62 -15.63
CA ASN A 42 -7.75 -1.83 -15.15
C ASN A 42 -8.17 -0.80 -14.07
N SER A 43 -9.06 -1.21 -13.17
CA SER A 43 -9.70 -0.33 -12.19
C SER A 43 -8.81 -0.13 -10.97
N LEU A 44 -8.74 1.12 -10.48
CA LEU A 44 -8.04 1.44 -9.25
C LEU A 44 -8.91 1.12 -8.03
N ILE A 45 -8.42 0.22 -7.18
CA ILE A 45 -8.94 -0.02 -5.84
C ILE A 45 -8.04 0.70 -4.85
N THR A 46 -8.58 1.63 -4.07
CA THR A 46 -7.79 2.44 -3.13
C THR A 46 -8.51 2.66 -1.81
N LYS A 47 -7.73 2.81 -0.73
CA LYS A 47 -8.22 3.14 0.60
C LYS A 47 -7.14 3.89 1.38
N THR A 48 -7.55 4.80 2.26
CA THR A 48 -6.68 5.34 3.31
C THR A 48 -6.81 4.47 4.55
N LEU A 49 -5.70 3.88 4.98
CA LEU A 49 -5.56 3.03 6.15
C LEU A 49 -5.05 3.82 7.35
N GLN A 50 -5.57 3.50 8.53
CA GLN A 50 -5.06 4.00 9.82
C GLN A 50 -4.32 2.89 10.57
N LYS A 51 -3.62 3.24 11.64
CA LYS A 51 -3.00 2.28 12.56
C LYS A 51 -3.95 1.13 12.92
N GLY A 52 -3.49 -0.10 12.73
CA GLY A 52 -4.23 -1.34 12.98
C GLY A 52 -5.01 -1.85 11.78
N ASP A 53 -5.26 -1.03 10.75
CA ASP A 53 -5.90 -1.48 9.53
C ASP A 53 -4.97 -2.40 8.72
N VAL A 54 -5.60 -3.33 8.00
CA VAL A 54 -4.95 -4.31 7.13
C VAL A 54 -5.48 -4.18 5.72
N PHE A 55 -4.60 -4.39 4.73
CA PHE A 55 -4.97 -4.41 3.32
C PHE A 55 -4.18 -5.49 2.57
N VAL A 56 -4.81 -6.11 1.57
CA VAL A 56 -4.23 -7.22 0.80
C VAL A 56 -4.03 -6.78 -0.65
N PHE A 57 -2.82 -6.99 -1.17
CA PHE A 57 -2.48 -6.79 -2.58
C PHE A 57 -2.35 -8.17 -3.27
N PRO A 58 -3.25 -8.51 -4.21
CA PRO A 58 -3.16 -9.77 -4.93
C PRO A 58 -1.85 -9.91 -5.72
N VAL A 59 -1.36 -11.15 -5.82
CA VAL A 59 -0.12 -11.47 -6.54
C VAL A 59 -0.08 -10.86 -7.94
N GLY A 60 1.07 -10.27 -8.28
CA GLY A 60 1.35 -9.72 -9.61
C GLY A 60 0.64 -8.41 -9.97
N LEU A 61 -0.30 -7.91 -9.15
CA LEU A 61 -0.97 -6.64 -9.44
C LEU A 61 -0.10 -5.43 -9.05
N ILE A 62 -0.16 -4.39 -9.89
CA ILE A 62 0.53 -3.12 -9.64
C ILE A 62 -0.12 -2.45 -8.43
N HIS A 63 0.68 -2.11 -7.43
CA HIS A 63 0.22 -1.47 -6.21
C HIS A 63 1.21 -0.44 -5.68
N PHE A 64 0.73 0.43 -4.77
CA PHE A 64 1.51 1.51 -4.20
C PHE A 64 1.07 1.81 -2.76
N GLN A 65 1.91 2.56 -2.06
CA GLN A 65 1.59 3.17 -0.78
C GLN A 65 2.09 4.62 -0.77
N ARG A 66 1.31 5.53 -0.15
CA ARG A 66 1.66 6.93 0.05
C ARG A 66 1.29 7.35 1.46
N ASN A 67 2.23 7.94 2.18
CA ASN A 67 1.94 8.60 3.43
C ASN A 67 1.16 9.89 3.17
N VAL A 68 -0.07 9.94 3.68
CA VAL A 68 -0.97 11.11 3.57
C VAL A 68 -1.14 11.83 4.92
N GLY A 69 -0.47 11.33 5.97
CA GLY A 69 -0.39 11.98 7.26
C GLY A 69 0.67 13.09 7.30
N THR A 70 0.63 13.90 8.35
CA THR A 70 1.61 14.96 8.62
C THR A 70 2.88 14.46 9.30
N GLY A 71 2.81 13.28 9.95
CA GLY A 71 3.93 12.61 10.60
C GLY A 71 4.47 11.45 9.79
N ASN A 72 5.44 10.74 10.37
CA ASN A 72 5.94 9.49 9.79
C ASN A 72 4.85 8.40 9.85
N ALA A 73 4.93 7.44 8.94
CA ALA A 73 4.09 6.25 8.95
C ALA A 73 4.95 4.98 8.86
N VAL A 74 4.43 3.88 9.40
CA VAL A 74 5.13 2.60 9.45
C VAL A 74 4.16 1.49 9.07
N ALA A 75 4.61 0.60 8.20
CA ALA A 75 3.90 -0.63 7.86
C ALA A 75 4.86 -1.83 7.79
#